data_AF-A0A481YIN6-F1
#
_entry.id   AF-A0A481YIN6-F1
#
_cell.length_a   1.000
_cell.length_b   1.000
_cell.length_c   1.000
_cell.angle_alpha   90.00
_cell.angle_beta   90.00
_cell.angle_gamma   90.00
#
_symmetry.space_group_name_H-M   'P 1'
#
loop_
_entity.id
_entity.type
_entity.pdbx_description
1 polymer ?
#
loop_
_entity_poly.entity_id
_entity_poly.type
_entity_poly.pdbx_seq_one_letter_code
_entity_poly.pdbx_strand_id
1 'polypeptide(L)'
;MSIIFDPDFGFLKQNIKSIIDIKREYLMQMYNIVINDDPSSVYNIIATSLSIVEEQIINELNLFFDRMQPGGEFFGSIQKHITSNSITHPGMIKALLSLDKVEYVNLISQAGKVKIYLILNESLLNESKDQIKDSLFKAKLYNTLYTSIPSGTILEGELEIDGSNELNQKKVYNVTLGKKK
;
A
#
# COMPACT_ATOMS: atom_id res chain seq x y z
N MET A 1 -15.29 0.06 -14.05
CA MET A 1 -15.59 -1.09 -13.17
C MET A 1 -15.60 -0.58 -11.74
N SER A 2 -16.77 -0.43 -11.10
CA SER A 2 -16.83 -0.20 -9.65
C SER A 2 -16.84 -1.58 -8.99
N ILE A 3 -15.81 -1.88 -8.19
CA ILE A 3 -15.87 -3.03 -7.30
C ILE A 3 -16.86 -2.64 -6.20
N ILE A 4 -18.09 -3.17 -6.27
CA ILE A 4 -19.08 -3.01 -5.21
C ILE A 4 -18.70 -4.04 -4.15
N PHE A 5 -18.03 -3.58 -3.10
CA PHE A 5 -17.86 -4.40 -1.90
C PHE A 5 -19.22 -4.49 -1.20
N ASP A 6 -19.60 -5.70 -0.81
CA ASP A 6 -20.76 -5.91 0.05
C ASP A 6 -20.52 -5.15 1.37
N PRO A 7 -21.37 -4.19 1.75
CA PRO A 7 -21.19 -3.40 2.96
C PRO A 7 -21.25 -4.23 4.25
N ASP A 8 -21.81 -5.44 4.21
CA ASP A 8 -21.85 -6.36 5.36
C ASP A 8 -20.75 -7.44 5.30
N PHE A 9 -19.80 -7.38 4.36
CA PHE A 9 -18.75 -8.39 4.21
C PHE A 9 -17.86 -8.48 5.45
N GLY A 10 -17.94 -9.61 6.16
CA GLY A 10 -17.17 -9.88 7.38
C GLY A 10 -17.85 -9.47 8.69
N PHE A 11 -19.03 -8.82 8.64
CA PHE A 11 -19.79 -8.49 9.85
C PHE A 11 -20.59 -9.69 10.35
N LEU A 12 -20.29 -10.13 11.57
CA LEU A 12 -21.09 -11.12 12.27
C LEU A 12 -22.04 -10.39 13.22
N LYS A 13 -23.32 -10.31 12.86
CA LYS A 13 -24.39 -9.78 13.72
C LYS A 13 -25.00 -10.93 14.53
N GLN A 14 -24.31 -11.35 15.60
CA GLN A 14 -24.84 -12.35 16.53
C GLN A 14 -24.94 -11.75 17.93
N ASN A 15 -26.08 -11.98 18.59
CA ASN A 15 -26.27 -11.64 20.00
C ASN A 15 -26.13 -12.91 20.87
N ILE A 16 -25.98 -12.72 22.19
CA ILE A 16 -25.84 -13.81 23.16
C ILE A 16 -26.89 -14.92 22.98
N LYS A 17 -28.16 -14.55 22.76
CA LYS A 17 -29.24 -15.52 22.61
C LYS A 17 -29.06 -16.38 21.35
N SER A 18 -28.75 -15.76 20.22
CA SER A 18 -28.48 -16.47 18.97
C SER A 18 -27.29 -17.42 19.09
N ILE A 19 -26.24 -17.02 19.81
CA ILE A 19 -25.07 -17.86 20.06
C ILE A 19 -25.44 -19.11 20.88
N ILE A 20 -26.23 -18.94 21.94
CA ILE A 20 -26.69 -20.04 22.80
C ILE A 20 -27.60 -20.99 21.99
N ASP A 21 -28.50 -20.45 21.20
CA ASP A 21 -29.44 -21.24 20.40
C ASP A 21 -28.72 -22.09 19.35
N ILE A 22 -27.70 -21.54 18.67
CA ILE A 22 -26.84 -22.30 17.74
C ILE A 22 -26.14 -23.46 18.46
N LYS A 23 -25.64 -23.24 19.68
CA LYS A 23 -24.97 -24.29 20.47
C LYS A 23 -25.93 -25.39 20.93
N ARG A 24 -27.15 -25.01 21.32
CA ARG A 24 -28.22 -25.98 21.66
C ARG A 24 -28.60 -26.81 20.45
N GLU A 25 -28.79 -26.15 19.30
CA GLU A 25 -29.09 -26.81 18.04
C GLU A 25 -27.98 -27.79 17.65
N TYR A 26 -26.72 -27.39 17.77
CA TYR A 26 -25.57 -28.26 17.54
C TYR A 26 -25.57 -29.50 18.44
N LEU A 27 -25.83 -29.33 19.75
CA LEU A 27 -25.89 -30.44 20.70
C LEU A 27 -27.05 -31.40 20.41
N MET A 28 -28.19 -30.86 19.99
CA MET A 28 -29.33 -31.66 19.57
C MET A 28 -29.01 -32.45 18.30
N GLN A 29 -28.44 -31.80 17.27
CA GLN A 29 -28.17 -32.44 15.98
C GLN A 29 -27.05 -33.49 16.06
N MET A 30 -25.98 -33.20 16.80
CA MET A 30 -24.79 -34.07 16.84
C MET A 30 -24.85 -35.16 17.92
N TYR A 31 -25.52 -34.87 19.04
CA TYR A 31 -25.49 -35.74 20.22
C TYR A 31 -26.88 -36.11 20.74
N ASN A 32 -27.96 -35.65 20.09
CA ASN A 32 -29.34 -35.84 20.54
C ASN A 32 -29.59 -35.36 21.98
N ILE A 33 -28.85 -34.35 22.42
CA ILE A 33 -28.99 -33.72 23.73
C ILE A 33 -29.94 -32.53 23.60
N VAL A 34 -31.08 -32.60 24.29
CA VAL A 34 -32.05 -31.50 24.36
C VAL A 34 -31.83 -30.72 25.64
N ILE A 35 -31.59 -29.42 25.51
CA ILE A 35 -31.41 -28.52 26.65
C ILE A 35 -32.55 -27.51 26.65
N ASN A 36 -33.29 -27.48 27.76
CA ASN A 36 -34.40 -26.55 27.94
C ASN A 36 -33.90 -25.12 28.15
N ASP A 37 -34.71 -24.14 27.79
CA ASP A 37 -34.42 -22.71 27.97
C ASP A 37 -34.67 -22.23 29.41
N ASP A 38 -34.24 -23.03 30.39
CA ASP A 38 -34.32 -22.69 31.81
C ASP A 38 -33.04 -21.95 32.24
N PRO A 39 -33.10 -20.66 32.58
CA PRO A 39 -31.93 -19.86 32.95
C PRO A 39 -31.25 -20.35 34.25
N SER A 40 -31.93 -21.15 35.07
CA SER A 40 -31.36 -21.73 36.29
C SER A 40 -30.54 -23.01 36.04
N SER A 41 -30.62 -23.58 34.83
CA SER A 41 -29.83 -24.76 34.50
C SER A 41 -28.33 -24.45 34.46
N VAL A 42 -27.53 -25.38 34.99
CA VAL A 42 -26.05 -25.24 35.01
C VAL A 42 -25.50 -25.02 33.60
N TYR A 43 -26.06 -25.67 32.59
CA TYR A 43 -25.68 -25.44 31.20
C TYR A 43 -25.95 -24.00 30.77
N ASN A 44 -27.16 -23.46 30.98
CA ASN A 44 -27.49 -22.12 30.50
C ASN A 44 -26.70 -21.04 31.24
N ILE A 45 -26.36 -21.24 32.52
CA ILE A 45 -25.46 -20.36 33.28
C ILE A 45 -24.07 -20.31 32.64
N ILE A 46 -23.49 -21.48 32.33
CA ILE A 46 -22.16 -21.57 31.70
C ILE A 46 -22.20 -21.03 30.26
N ALA A 47 -23.20 -21.44 29.47
CA ALA A 47 -23.36 -21.04 28.08
C ALA A 47 -23.54 -19.52 27.96
N THR A 48 -24.37 -18.91 28.80
CA THR A 48 -24.55 -17.45 28.82
C THR A 48 -23.24 -16.73 29.16
N SER A 49 -22.51 -17.21 30.16
CA SER A 49 -21.23 -16.62 30.56
C SER A 49 -20.18 -16.68 29.44
N LEU A 50 -20.10 -17.79 28.72
CA LEU A 50 -19.21 -17.95 27.57
C LEU A 50 -19.65 -17.10 26.37
N SER A 51 -20.96 -17.03 26.11
CA SER A 51 -21.52 -16.25 25.00
C SER A 51 -21.31 -14.75 25.16
N ILE A 52 -21.21 -14.22 26.39
CA ILE A 52 -20.79 -12.82 26.63
C ILE A 52 -19.38 -12.57 26.09
N VAL A 53 -18.44 -13.48 26.36
CA VAL A 53 -17.05 -13.35 25.88
C VAL A 53 -17.01 -13.47 24.35
N GLU A 54 -17.79 -14.38 23.78
CA GLU A 54 -17.87 -14.54 22.32
C GLU A 54 -18.47 -13.31 21.64
N GLU A 55 -19.52 -12.70 22.22
CA GLU A 55 -20.08 -11.45 21.71
C GLU A 55 -19.05 -10.30 21.74
N GLN A 56 -18.23 -10.21 22.80
CA GLN A 56 -17.13 -9.24 22.87
C GLN A 56 -16.09 -9.46 21.77
N ILE A 57 -15.70 -10.72 21.52
CA ILE A 57 -14.77 -11.07 20.43
C ILE A 57 -15.37 -10.69 19.06
N ILE A 58 -16.65 -11.01 18.85
CA ILE A 58 -17.37 -10.67 17.61
C ILE A 58 -17.41 -9.16 17.41
N ASN A 59 -17.66 -8.37 18.46
CA ASN A 59 -17.68 -6.92 18.38
C ASN A 59 -16.30 -6.33 18.02
N GLU A 60 -15.23 -6.82 18.63
CA GLU A 60 -13.86 -6.40 18.28
C GLU A 60 -13.49 -6.78 16.84
N LEU A 61 -13.90 -7.96 16.37
CA LEU A 61 -13.72 -8.37 14.97
C LEU A 61 -14.49 -7.46 14.01
N ASN A 62 -15.74 -7.12 14.34
CA ASN A 62 -16.54 -6.19 13.55
C ASN A 62 -15.86 -4.81 13.48
N LEU A 63 -15.35 -4.28 14.60
CA LEU A 63 -14.57 -3.04 14.63
C LEU A 63 -13.31 -3.10 13.77
N PHE A 64 -12.63 -4.25 13.75
CA PHE A 64 -11.48 -4.47 12.89
C PHE A 64 -11.87 -4.43 11.40
N PHE A 65 -12.93 -5.12 11.00
CA PHE A 65 -13.43 -5.09 9.62
C PHE A 65 -13.89 -3.70 9.21
N ASP A 66 -14.53 -2.95 10.10
CA ASP A 66 -14.90 -1.55 9.90
C ASP A 66 -13.69 -0.66 9.58
N ARG A 67 -12.53 -0.91 10.21
CA ARG A 67 -11.29 -0.18 9.93
C ARG A 67 -10.61 -0.63 8.64
N MET A 68 -10.84 -1.87 8.21
CA MET A 68 -10.26 -2.49 7.01
C MET A 68 -11.09 -2.25 5.73
N GLN A 69 -12.35 -1.84 5.84
CA GLN A 69 -13.21 -1.60 4.68
C GLN A 69 -12.72 -0.42 3.82
N PRO A 70 -13.11 -0.33 2.53
CA PRO A 70 -12.78 0.82 1.70
C PRO A 70 -13.17 2.16 2.35
N GLY A 71 -12.19 3.03 2.58
CA GLY A 71 -12.37 4.31 3.28
C GLY A 71 -12.16 4.25 4.80
N GLY A 72 -11.99 3.06 5.38
CA GLY A 72 -11.58 2.86 6.77
C GLY A 72 -10.11 3.24 7.02
N GLU A 73 -9.73 3.41 8.29
CA GLU A 73 -8.40 3.90 8.71
C GLU A 73 -7.24 3.01 8.21
N PHE A 74 -7.38 1.69 8.36
CA PHE A 74 -6.36 0.74 7.93
C PHE A 74 -6.33 0.62 6.42
N PHE A 75 -7.51 0.61 5.77
CA PHE A 75 -7.57 0.65 4.31
C PHE A 75 -6.88 1.89 3.75
N GLY A 76 -7.14 3.07 4.31
CA GLY A 76 -6.49 4.32 3.90
C GLY A 76 -4.98 4.29 4.09
N SER A 77 -4.50 3.67 5.17
CA SER A 77 -3.07 3.49 5.44
C SER A 77 -2.41 2.53 4.44
N ILE A 78 -3.05 1.39 4.17
CA ILE A 78 -2.62 0.42 3.15
C ILE A 78 -2.66 1.07 1.77
N GLN A 79 -3.74 1.76 1.43
CA GLN A 79 -3.88 2.48 0.17
C GLN A 79 -2.78 3.52 0.03
N LYS A 80 -2.49 4.32 1.05
CA LYS A 80 -1.39 5.29 1.01
C LYS A 80 -0.05 4.62 0.78
N HIS A 81 0.23 3.51 1.46
CA HIS A 81 1.47 2.75 1.30
C HIS A 81 1.60 2.09 -0.08
N ILE A 82 0.52 1.51 -0.60
CA ILE A 82 0.49 0.92 -1.95
C ILE A 82 0.56 2.02 -3.01
N THR A 83 -0.13 3.14 -2.84
CA THR A 83 -0.12 4.25 -3.80
C THR A 83 1.22 5.01 -3.78
N SER A 84 1.91 5.05 -2.63
CA SER A 84 3.30 5.50 -2.58
C SER A 84 4.26 4.55 -3.29
N ASN A 85 3.91 3.26 -3.40
CA ASN A 85 4.71 2.23 -4.08
C ASN A 85 4.28 1.98 -5.54
N SER A 86 3.06 2.37 -5.95
CA SER A 86 2.63 2.43 -7.33
C SER A 86 3.06 3.80 -7.87
N ILE A 87 4.29 3.90 -8.35
CA ILE A 87 4.82 5.19 -8.75
C ILE A 87 4.06 5.70 -10.00
N THR A 88 3.08 6.56 -9.75
CA THR A 88 2.41 7.37 -10.76
C THR A 88 3.33 8.52 -11.17
N HIS A 89 3.05 9.15 -12.31
CA HIS A 89 3.79 10.31 -12.82
C HIS A 89 4.02 11.40 -11.74
N PRO A 90 3.04 11.76 -10.89
CA PRO A 90 3.27 12.68 -9.75
C PRO A 90 4.24 12.16 -8.68
N GLY A 91 4.25 10.84 -8.43
CA GLY A 91 5.17 10.21 -7.48
C GLY A 91 6.63 10.32 -7.92
N MET A 92 6.89 10.09 -9.22
CA MET A 92 8.22 10.27 -9.81
C MET A 92 8.69 11.72 -9.69
N ILE A 93 7.82 12.69 -10.03
CA ILE A 93 8.15 14.13 -9.92
C ILE A 93 8.54 14.45 -8.48
N LYS A 94 7.75 14.02 -7.50
CA LYS A 94 8.01 14.30 -6.09
C LYS A 94 9.30 13.66 -5.60
N ALA A 95 9.58 12.42 -5.98
CA ALA A 95 10.81 11.73 -5.63
C ALA A 95 12.05 12.44 -6.20
N LEU A 96 12.01 12.81 -7.48
CA LEU A 96 13.12 13.51 -8.13
C LEU A 96 13.31 14.94 -7.59
N LEU A 97 12.23 15.67 -7.29
CA LEU A 97 12.31 17.00 -6.65
C LEU A 97 12.79 16.94 -5.19
N SER A 98 12.73 15.78 -4.53
CA SER A 98 13.25 15.63 -3.17
C SER A 98 14.77 15.57 -3.09
N LEU A 99 15.45 15.36 -4.23
CA LEU A 99 16.89 15.40 -4.32
C LEU A 99 17.39 16.85 -4.17
N ASP A 100 18.32 17.05 -3.25
CA ASP A 100 18.99 18.34 -3.07
C ASP A 100 19.57 18.83 -4.40
N LYS A 101 19.38 20.11 -4.71
CA LYS A 101 19.82 20.78 -5.95
C LYS A 101 19.14 20.35 -7.26
N VAL A 102 18.02 19.62 -7.20
CA VAL A 102 17.08 19.51 -8.32
C VAL A 102 16.12 20.69 -8.26
N GLU A 103 16.09 21.51 -9.31
CA GLU A 103 15.31 22.75 -9.34
C GLU A 103 13.98 22.56 -10.05
N TYR A 104 13.93 21.69 -11.06
CA TYR A 104 12.70 21.38 -11.79
C TYR A 104 12.74 19.97 -12.35
N VAL A 105 11.57 19.33 -12.41
CA VAL A 105 11.38 18.00 -13.00
C VAL A 105 10.14 18.04 -13.87
N ASN A 106 10.26 17.52 -15.09
CA ASN A 106 9.12 17.24 -15.95
C ASN A 106 9.24 15.85 -16.56
N LEU A 107 8.10 15.27 -16.91
CA LEU A 107 8.00 13.90 -17.39
C LEU A 107 7.04 13.88 -18.59
N ILE A 108 7.45 13.29 -19.70
CA ILE A 108 6.59 13.04 -20.86
C ILE A 108 6.49 11.52 -21.03
N SER A 109 5.29 10.98 -20.83
CA SER A 109 5.02 9.55 -20.97
C SER A 109 4.50 9.21 -22.36
N GLN A 110 4.97 8.10 -22.89
CA GLN A 110 4.51 7.44 -24.12
C GLN A 110 4.27 5.94 -23.82
N ALA A 111 3.68 5.20 -24.76
CA ALA A 111 3.42 3.77 -24.57
C ALA A 111 4.73 3.00 -24.30
N GLY A 112 4.91 2.53 -23.06
CA GLY A 112 6.09 1.79 -22.60
C GLY A 112 7.37 2.62 -22.42
N LYS A 113 7.30 3.94 -22.59
CA LYS A 113 8.47 4.84 -22.61
C LYS A 113 8.21 6.11 -21.81
N VAL A 114 9.24 6.64 -21.15
CA VAL A 114 9.16 7.90 -20.41
C VAL A 114 10.40 8.76 -20.68
N LYS A 115 10.20 10.04 -20.99
CA LYS A 115 11.26 11.05 -21.05
C LYS A 115 11.25 11.87 -19.78
N ILE A 116 12.38 11.91 -19.09
CA ILE A 116 12.57 12.72 -17.87
C ILE A 116 13.41 13.94 -18.22
N TYR A 117 12.89 15.12 -17.88
CA TYR A 117 13.60 16.39 -18.00
C TYR A 117 13.94 16.91 -16.61
N LEU A 118 15.24 17.07 -16.33
CA LEU A 118 15.76 17.54 -15.04
C LEU A 118 16.44 18.90 -15.24
N ILE A 119 16.05 19.91 -14.47
CA ILE A 119 16.85 21.13 -14.30
C ILE A 119 17.58 21.00 -12.98
N LEU A 120 18.90 20.99 -13.04
CA LEU A 120 19.79 20.86 -11.89
C LEU A 120 20.47 22.19 -11.61
N ASN A 121 20.85 22.40 -10.35
CA ASN A 121 21.70 23.50 -9.99
C ASN A 121 23.05 23.42 -10.73
N GLU A 122 23.56 24.57 -11.21
CA GLU A 122 24.79 24.61 -12.01
C GLU A 122 26.02 24.07 -11.27
N SER A 123 26.02 24.10 -9.93
CA SER A 123 27.11 23.53 -9.13
C SER A 123 27.34 22.03 -9.36
N LEU A 124 26.30 21.29 -9.79
CA LEU A 124 26.37 19.85 -10.07
C LEU A 124 26.85 19.51 -11.49
N LEU A 125 26.89 20.50 -12.37
CA LEU A 125 27.19 20.31 -13.79
C LEU A 125 28.67 20.57 -14.08
N ASN A 126 29.15 19.99 -15.18
CA ASN A 126 30.43 20.33 -15.80
C ASN A 126 30.38 21.70 -16.52
N GLU A 127 31.52 22.18 -17.02
CA GLU A 127 31.64 23.49 -17.67
C GLU A 127 30.74 23.63 -18.91
N SER A 128 30.57 22.55 -19.67
CA SER A 128 29.70 22.47 -20.86
C SER A 128 28.21 22.30 -20.53
N LYS A 129 27.86 22.11 -19.24
CA LYS A 129 26.48 21.93 -18.74
C LYS A 129 25.71 20.77 -19.39
N ASP A 130 26.41 19.76 -19.86
CA ASP A 130 25.86 18.57 -20.53
C ASP A 130 26.02 17.29 -19.69
N GLN A 131 26.84 17.32 -18.64
CA GLN A 131 27.02 16.18 -17.73
C GLN A 131 26.97 16.57 -16.25
N ILE A 132 26.61 15.60 -15.42
CA ILE A 132 26.68 15.70 -13.96
C ILE A 132 28.11 15.31 -13.53
N LYS A 133 28.84 16.24 -12.92
CA LYS A 133 30.20 15.98 -12.41
C LYS A 133 30.21 15.36 -11.02
N ASP A 134 29.17 15.64 -10.23
CA ASP A 134 29.08 15.19 -8.84
C ASP A 134 28.67 13.71 -8.78
N SER A 135 29.64 12.85 -8.46
CA SER A 135 29.44 11.40 -8.34
C SER A 135 28.47 11.01 -7.22
N LEU A 136 28.49 11.73 -6.09
CA LEU A 136 27.58 11.49 -4.97
C LEU A 136 26.14 11.81 -5.37
N PHE A 137 25.94 12.91 -6.08
CA PHE A 137 24.63 13.24 -6.62
C PHE A 137 24.19 12.22 -7.68
N LYS A 138 25.08 11.80 -8.58
CA LYS A 138 24.77 10.78 -9.61
C LYS A 138 24.30 9.46 -8.98
N ALA A 139 24.94 9.02 -7.89
CA ALA A 139 24.53 7.83 -7.15
C ALA A 139 23.16 7.98 -6.48
N LYS A 140 22.86 9.15 -5.89
CA LYS A 140 21.53 9.44 -5.32
C LYS A 140 20.45 9.47 -6.39
N LEU A 141 20.74 10.07 -7.54
CA LEU A 141 19.85 10.12 -8.69
C LEU A 141 19.56 8.71 -9.21
N TYR A 142 20.59 7.88 -9.37
CA TYR A 142 20.43 6.46 -9.73
C TYR A 142 19.50 5.73 -8.78
N ASN A 143 19.73 5.83 -7.47
CA ASN A 143 18.91 5.13 -6.48
C ASN A 143 17.46 5.59 -6.51
N THR A 144 17.24 6.89 -6.69
CA THR A 144 15.90 7.48 -6.83
C THR A 144 15.19 6.94 -8.06
N LEU A 145 15.88 6.88 -9.22
CA LEU A 145 15.33 6.30 -10.44
C LEU A 145 15.03 4.80 -10.29
N TYR A 146 15.95 4.04 -9.69
CA TYR A 146 15.80 2.59 -9.49
C TYR A 146 14.59 2.24 -8.62
N THR A 147 14.37 3.00 -7.56
CA THR A 147 13.26 2.78 -6.61
C THR A 147 11.94 3.36 -7.09
N SER A 148 11.99 4.41 -7.93
CA SER A 148 10.78 5.14 -8.36
C SER A 148 10.27 4.74 -9.74
N ILE A 149 11.00 3.96 -10.53
CA ILE A 149 10.56 3.59 -11.89
C ILE A 149 9.90 2.22 -11.86
N PRO A 150 8.65 2.09 -12.36
CA PRO A 150 8.01 0.79 -12.53
C PRO A 150 8.85 -0.12 -13.44
N SER A 151 8.98 -1.38 -13.03
CA SER A 151 9.70 -2.39 -13.81
C SER A 151 9.15 -2.49 -15.23
N GLY A 152 10.04 -2.55 -16.23
CA GLY A 152 9.69 -2.61 -17.64
C GLY A 152 9.53 -1.26 -18.34
N THR A 153 9.63 -0.13 -17.62
CA THR A 153 9.60 1.21 -18.22
C THR A 153 10.94 1.54 -18.87
N ILE A 154 10.94 1.93 -20.14
CA ILE A 154 12.15 2.41 -20.84
C ILE A 154 12.26 3.92 -20.65
N LEU A 155 13.37 4.38 -20.06
CA LEU A 155 13.67 5.81 -20.03
C LEU A 155 14.42 6.24 -21.27
N GLU A 156 13.99 7.33 -21.89
CA GLU A 156 14.67 7.97 -23.01
C GLU A 156 15.33 9.28 -22.55
N GLY A 157 16.57 9.49 -22.96
CA GLY A 157 17.36 10.66 -22.61
C GLY A 157 18.77 10.61 -23.20
N GLU A 158 19.49 11.71 -23.07
CA GLU A 158 20.85 11.88 -23.61
C GLU A 158 21.93 11.59 -22.57
N LEU A 159 21.59 11.72 -21.27
CA LEU A 159 22.51 11.51 -20.16
C LEU A 159 22.31 10.13 -19.54
N GLU A 160 23.38 9.36 -19.48
CA GLU A 160 23.39 8.03 -18.87
C GLU A 160 23.67 8.10 -17.36
N ILE A 161 22.75 7.54 -16.58
CA ILE A 161 22.84 7.35 -15.15
C ILE A 161 22.97 5.85 -14.87
N ASP A 162 24.20 5.43 -14.66
CA ASP A 162 24.59 4.05 -14.38
C ASP A 162 24.73 3.78 -12.88
N GLY A 163 24.46 2.54 -12.49
CA GLY A 163 24.64 2.08 -11.12
C GLY A 163 24.36 0.59 -10.96
N SER A 164 24.59 0.09 -9.75
CA SER A 164 24.32 -1.29 -9.36
C SER A 164 23.30 -1.31 -8.23
N ASN A 165 22.36 -2.25 -8.28
CA ASN A 165 21.46 -2.51 -7.16
C ASN A 165 22.10 -3.40 -6.09
N GLU A 166 21.38 -3.68 -5.01
CA GLU A 166 21.81 -4.54 -3.90
C GLU A 166 22.15 -5.98 -4.32
N LEU A 167 21.67 -6.41 -5.48
CA LEU A 167 21.94 -7.73 -6.07
C LEU A 167 23.11 -7.71 -7.05
N ASN A 168 23.90 -6.63 -7.09
CA ASN A 168 25.01 -6.40 -8.03
C ASN A 168 24.62 -6.44 -9.51
N GLN A 169 23.36 -6.18 -9.84
CA GLN A 169 22.90 -6.05 -11.21
C GLN A 169 23.16 -4.63 -11.70
N LYS A 170 23.93 -4.50 -12.78
CA LYS A 170 24.16 -3.21 -13.44
C LYS A 170 22.91 -2.81 -14.22
N LYS A 171 22.41 -1.61 -13.96
CA LYS A 171 21.34 -0.99 -14.74
C LYS A 171 21.74 0.43 -15.14
N VAL A 172 21.26 0.85 -16.29
CA VAL A 172 21.47 2.18 -16.83
C VAL A 172 20.11 2.82 -17.09
N TYR A 173 19.97 4.06 -16.65
CA TYR A 173 18.79 4.88 -16.87
C TYR A 173 19.19 6.13 -17.66
N ASN A 174 18.39 6.49 -18.67
CA ASN A 174 18.67 7.66 -19.50
C ASN A 174 17.76 8.82 -19.10
N VAL A 175 18.33 10.00 -18.91
CA VAL A 175 17.59 11.23 -18.57
C VAL A 175 18.02 12.39 -19.47
N THR A 176 17.21 13.43 -19.54
CA THR A 176 17.52 14.65 -20.30
C THR A 176 17.73 15.81 -19.32
N LEU A 177 18.80 16.58 -19.53
CA LEU A 177 19.00 17.85 -18.83
C LEU A 177 18.19 18.95 -19.53
N GLY A 178 17.31 19.59 -18.77
CA GLY A 178 16.59 20.78 -19.20
C GLY A 178 17.48 22.02 -19.10
N LYS A 179 17.24 23.00 -19.97
CA LYS A 179 17.88 24.32 -19.92
C LYS A 179 16.87 25.36 -19.46
N LYS A 180 17.26 26.23 -18.52
CA LYS A 180 16.49 27.45 -18.25
C LYS A 180 16.59 28.35 -19.48
N LYS A 181 15.45 28.80 -20.01
CA LYS A 181 15.39 29.87 -21.00
C LYS A 181 15.35 31.21 -20.28
#